data_AF-A0A7Y4IRC9-F1
#
_entry.id   AF-A0A7Y4IRC9-F1
#
_cell.length_a   1.000
_cell.length_b   1.000
_cell.length_c   1.000
_cell.angle_alpha   90.00
_cell.angle_beta   90.00
_cell.angle_gamma   90.00
#
_symmetry.space_group_name_H-M   'P 1'
#
loop_
_entity.id
_entity.type
_entity.pdbx_description
1 polymer ?
#
loop_
_entity_poly.entity_id
_entity_poly.type
_entity_poly.pdbx_seq_one_letter_code
_entity_poly.pdbx_strand_id
1 'polypeptide(L)'
;PLTDVRALRAWAQEQKIQLSVVGPEAPLAAGVVDEFRAHGMRIVGPTKAAAQLESSKAFSKAFMRRHGIPTADYDTFTDPAQAHAFIDRLGAPIVVKADGLAAGKGVVVAMTAQEAHDAVDFMLVDNKYG
;
A
#
# COMPACT_ATOMS: atom_id res chain seq x y z
N PRO A 1 -10.45 18.61 -7.67
CA PRO A 1 -9.07 18.26 -8.10
C PRO A 1 -9.12 17.21 -9.21
N LEU A 2 -8.25 17.32 -10.22
CA LEU A 2 -8.14 16.30 -11.27
C LEU A 2 -7.30 15.13 -10.74
N THR A 3 -7.89 13.94 -10.64
CA THR A 3 -7.25 12.76 -10.03
C THR A 3 -7.17 11.55 -10.96
N ASP A 4 -7.93 11.54 -12.06
CA ASP A 4 -7.86 10.49 -13.05
C ASP A 4 -6.54 10.58 -13.85
N VAL A 5 -5.83 9.46 -13.94
CA VAL A 5 -4.49 9.40 -14.53
C VAL A 5 -4.49 9.72 -16.03
N ARG A 6 -5.55 9.32 -16.76
CA ARG A 6 -5.68 9.57 -18.19
C ARG A 6 -6.02 11.03 -18.45
N ALA A 7 -6.90 11.61 -17.64
CA ALA A 7 -7.25 13.01 -17.72
C ALA A 7 -6.05 13.91 -17.36
N LEU A 8 -5.25 13.55 -16.35
CA LEU A 8 -4.00 14.25 -16.03
C LEU A 8 -3.02 14.23 -17.19
N ARG A 9 -2.83 13.07 -17.82
CA ARG A 9 -1.97 12.92 -19.00
C ARG A 9 -2.47 13.75 -20.18
N ALA A 10 -3.79 13.74 -20.45
CA ALA A 10 -4.40 14.53 -21.52
C ALA A 10 -4.18 16.03 -21.32
N TRP A 11 -4.45 16.51 -20.11
CA TRP A 11 -4.24 17.89 -19.74
C TRP A 11 -2.76 18.28 -19.88
N ALA A 12 -1.83 17.46 -19.35
CA ALA A 12 -0.41 17.75 -19.45
C ALA A 12 0.08 17.81 -20.90
N GLN A 13 -0.49 16.97 -21.77
CA GLN A 13 -0.19 16.98 -23.21
C GLN A 13 -0.72 18.24 -23.90
N GLU A 14 -1.97 18.63 -23.62
CA GLU A 14 -2.58 19.85 -24.14
C GLU A 14 -1.80 21.11 -23.72
N GLN A 15 -1.37 21.15 -22.45
CA GLN A 15 -0.60 22.26 -21.90
C GLN A 15 0.90 22.21 -22.26
N LYS A 16 1.32 21.23 -23.08
CA LYS A 16 2.72 21.07 -23.55
C LYS A 16 3.72 20.99 -22.40
N ILE A 17 3.36 20.31 -21.31
CA ILE A 17 4.23 20.13 -20.15
C ILE A 17 5.44 19.28 -20.54
N GLN A 18 6.63 19.82 -20.32
CA GLN A 18 7.89 19.15 -20.70
C GLN A 18 8.39 18.14 -19.67
N LEU A 19 8.00 18.30 -18.41
CA LEU A 19 8.35 17.42 -17.30
C LEU A 19 7.25 17.45 -16.24
N SER A 20 6.77 16.28 -15.84
CA SER A 20 5.87 16.11 -14.70
C SER A 20 6.61 15.47 -13.53
N VAL A 21 6.32 15.92 -12.30
CA VAL A 21 6.85 15.32 -11.07
C VAL A 21 5.67 14.92 -10.20
N VAL A 22 5.59 13.65 -9.85
CA VAL A 22 4.47 13.13 -9.06
C VAL A 22 4.82 13.23 -7.58
N GLY A 23 4.05 14.03 -6.85
CA GLY A 23 4.16 14.13 -5.39
C GLY A 23 3.43 13.00 -4.65
N PRO A 24 2.09 12.88 -4.78
CA PRO A 24 1.32 11.92 -4.01
C PRO A 24 1.47 10.47 -4.51
N GLU A 25 1.35 9.54 -3.57
CA GLU A 25 1.48 8.10 -3.75
C GLU A 25 0.30 7.47 -4.49
N ALA A 26 -0.92 8.02 -4.34
CA ALA A 26 -2.12 7.44 -4.95
C ALA A 26 -2.05 7.41 -6.50
N PRO A 27 -1.68 8.48 -7.22
CA PRO A 27 -1.44 8.42 -8.66
C PRO A 27 -0.32 7.46 -9.07
N LEU A 28 0.73 7.31 -8.25
CA LEU A 28 1.81 6.35 -8.51
C LEU A 28 1.29 4.91 -8.46
N ALA A 29 0.52 4.56 -7.43
CA ALA A 29 -0.14 3.26 -7.32
C ALA A 29 -1.19 3.02 -8.43
N ALA A 30 -1.83 4.09 -8.92
CA ALA A 30 -2.75 4.03 -10.05
C ALA A 30 -2.06 3.87 -11.41
N GLY A 31 -0.73 4.08 -11.49
CA GLY A 31 0.05 3.92 -12.73
C GLY A 31 0.12 5.17 -13.60
N VAL A 32 0.08 6.36 -13.00
CA VAL A 32 0.23 7.63 -13.75
C VAL A 32 1.54 7.69 -14.53
N VAL A 33 2.61 7.11 -14.00
CA VAL A 33 3.93 7.11 -14.66
C VAL A 33 3.92 6.24 -15.91
N ASP A 34 3.29 5.07 -15.85
CA ASP A 34 3.14 4.18 -17.00
C ASP A 34 2.29 4.83 -18.09
N GLU A 35 1.17 5.46 -17.71
CA GLU A 35 0.28 6.17 -18.62
C GLU A 35 1.01 7.32 -19.36
N PHE A 36 1.77 8.15 -18.64
CA PHE A 36 2.53 9.24 -19.27
C PHE A 36 3.64 8.72 -20.18
N ARG A 37 4.39 7.70 -19.75
CA ARG A 37 5.49 7.12 -20.54
C ARG A 37 4.98 6.43 -21.81
N ALA A 38 3.82 5.76 -21.75
CA ALA A 38 3.19 5.16 -22.92
C ALA A 38 2.86 6.19 -24.02
N HIS A 39 2.75 7.47 -23.66
CA HIS A 39 2.50 8.59 -24.57
C HIS A 39 3.76 9.44 -24.83
N GLY A 40 4.95 8.92 -24.52
CA GLY A 40 6.22 9.61 -24.77
C GLY A 40 6.49 10.82 -23.88
N MET A 41 5.73 10.99 -22.79
CA MET A 41 5.87 12.13 -21.88
C MET A 41 6.93 11.87 -20.81
N ARG A 42 7.68 12.91 -20.45
CA ARG A 42 8.68 12.83 -19.37
C ARG A 42 8.01 13.03 -18.03
N ILE A 43 8.18 12.06 -17.14
CA ILE A 43 7.60 12.07 -15.80
C ILE A 43 8.53 11.41 -14.78
N VAL A 44 8.60 12.00 -13.60
CA VAL A 44 9.40 11.53 -12.46
C VAL A 44 8.47 10.86 -11.45
N GLY A 45 8.75 9.58 -11.19
CA GLY A 45 8.04 8.72 -10.25
C GLY A 45 8.29 7.24 -10.57
N PRO A 46 8.01 6.32 -9.63
CA PRO A 46 8.02 4.89 -9.90
C PRO A 46 6.89 4.48 -10.86
N THR A 47 7.11 3.42 -11.63
CA THR A 47 6.02 2.71 -12.34
C THR A 47 5.06 2.08 -11.35
N LYS A 48 3.86 1.70 -11.79
CA LYS A 48 2.86 0.99 -10.97
C LYS A 48 3.45 -0.24 -10.30
N ALA A 49 4.23 -1.02 -11.05
CA ALA A 49 4.90 -2.21 -10.53
C ALA A 49 5.93 -1.88 -9.45
N ALA A 50 6.74 -0.82 -9.65
CA ALA A 50 7.71 -0.38 -8.65
C ALA A 50 7.04 0.25 -7.41
N ALA A 51 5.92 0.95 -7.60
CA ALA A 51 5.15 1.57 -6.52
C ALA A 51 4.55 0.54 -5.55
N GLN A 52 4.49 -0.74 -5.90
CA GLN A 52 4.05 -1.82 -5.00
C GLN A 52 4.90 -1.93 -3.73
N LEU A 53 6.17 -1.49 -3.77
CA LEU A 53 7.02 -1.43 -2.58
C LEU A 53 6.51 -0.48 -1.48
N GLU A 54 5.63 0.45 -1.83
CA GLU A 54 4.97 1.34 -0.87
C GLU A 54 3.47 1.02 -0.75
N SER A 55 2.81 0.75 -1.88
CA SER A 55 1.36 0.57 -1.91
C SER A 55 0.88 -0.78 -1.40
N SER A 56 1.72 -1.82 -1.33
CA SER A 56 1.38 -3.11 -0.71
C SER A 56 2.46 -3.53 0.30
N LYS A 57 2.09 -3.49 1.58
CA LYS A 57 2.94 -3.92 2.69
C LYS A 57 3.26 -5.41 2.60
N ALA A 58 2.29 -6.21 2.15
CA ALA A 58 2.48 -7.63 1.91
C ALA A 58 3.54 -7.87 0.82
N PHE A 59 3.45 -7.15 -0.30
CA PHE A 59 4.47 -7.21 -1.36
C PHE A 59 5.85 -6.80 -0.84
N SER A 60 5.95 -5.68 -0.12
CA SER A 60 7.23 -5.19 0.42
C SER A 60 7.85 -6.18 1.40
N LYS A 61 7.04 -6.79 2.26
CA LYS A 61 7.49 -7.81 3.20
C LYS A 61 8.00 -9.08 2.50
N ALA A 62 7.26 -9.55 1.49
CA ALA A 62 7.69 -10.68 0.66
C ALA A 62 8.98 -10.37 -0.12
N PHE A 63 9.09 -9.16 -0.67
CA PHE A 63 10.28 -8.67 -1.35
C PHE A 63 11.49 -8.68 -0.41
N MET A 64 11.35 -8.10 0.79
CA MET A 64 12.42 -8.07 1.78
C MET A 64 12.87 -9.48 2.18
N ARG A 65 11.93 -10.39 2.49
CA ARG A 65 12.25 -11.79 2.83
C ARG A 65 12.97 -12.51 1.68
N ARG A 66 12.48 -12.36 0.44
CA ARG A 66 13.09 -12.99 -0.75
C ARG A 66 14.52 -12.52 -0.99
N HIS A 67 14.84 -11.27 -0.66
CA HIS A 67 16.14 -10.66 -0.91
C HIS A 67 17.03 -10.57 0.34
N GLY A 68 16.64 -11.19 1.47
CA GLY A 68 17.42 -11.17 2.71
C GLY A 68 17.57 -9.76 3.32
N ILE A 69 16.65 -8.85 3.03
CA ILE A 69 16.64 -7.50 3.60
C ILE A 69 16.04 -7.59 5.00
N PRO A 70 16.75 -7.14 6.06
CA PRO A 70 16.25 -7.22 7.43
C PRO A 70 14.89 -6.52 7.58
N THR A 71 13.92 -7.24 8.16
CA THR A 71 12.58 -6.72 8.45
C THR A 71 12.01 -7.44 9.66
N ALA A 72 11.05 -6.84 10.36
CA ALA A 72 10.34 -7.53 11.44
C ALA A 72 9.67 -8.80 10.94
N ASP A 73 9.73 -9.87 11.74
CA ASP A 73 8.99 -11.10 11.46
C ASP A 73 7.52 -10.79 11.27
N TYR A 74 6.92 -11.49 10.32
CA TYR A 74 5.56 -11.21 9.86
C TYR A 74 4.94 -12.45 9.24
N ASP A 75 3.63 -12.39 9.17
CA ASP A 75 2.82 -13.22 8.30
C ASP A 75 1.67 -12.37 7.73
N THR A 76 0.98 -12.86 6.70
CA THR A 76 -0.08 -12.12 6.00
C THR A 76 -1.34 -12.96 5.90
N PHE A 77 -2.48 -12.35 6.22
CA PHE A 77 -3.76 -13.06 6.30
C PHE A 77 -4.84 -12.32 5.52
N THR A 78 -5.67 -13.09 4.82
CA THR A 78 -6.95 -12.64 4.25
C THR A 78 -8.15 -13.26 4.97
N ASP A 79 -7.89 -14.28 5.79
CA ASP A 79 -8.88 -14.98 6.61
C ASP A 79 -8.73 -14.52 8.07
N PRO A 80 -9.76 -13.87 8.66
CA PRO A 80 -9.73 -13.44 10.05
C PRO A 80 -9.38 -14.57 11.01
N ALA A 81 -9.94 -15.77 10.82
CA ALA A 81 -9.73 -16.89 11.74
C ALA A 81 -8.26 -17.29 11.84
N GLN A 82 -7.54 -17.27 10.71
CA GLN A 82 -6.11 -17.54 10.67
C GLN A 82 -5.30 -16.41 11.33
N ALA A 83 -5.73 -15.16 11.16
CA ALA A 83 -5.09 -14.02 11.82
C ALA A 83 -5.26 -14.07 13.35
N HIS A 84 -6.45 -14.42 13.87
CA HIS A 84 -6.66 -14.60 15.31
C HIS A 84 -5.78 -15.74 15.86
N ALA A 85 -5.76 -16.90 15.20
CA ALA A 85 -4.92 -18.02 15.62
C ALA A 85 -3.42 -17.68 15.63
N PHE A 86 -2.97 -16.83 14.70
CA PHE A 86 -1.59 -16.35 14.68
C PHE A 86 -1.29 -15.41 15.85
N ILE A 87 -2.22 -14.51 16.20
CA ILE A 87 -2.12 -13.64 17.38
C ILE A 87 -2.07 -14.47 18.66
N ASP A 88 -2.95 -15.47 18.81
CA ASP A 88 -2.97 -16.36 19.99
C ASP A 88 -1.64 -17.06 20.22
N ARG A 89 -0.95 -17.42 19.14
CA ARG A 89 0.36 -18.08 19.19
C ARG A 89 1.51 -17.14 19.55
N LEU A 90 1.49 -15.90 19.05
CA LEU A 90 2.59 -14.94 19.27
C LEU A 90 2.43 -14.11 20.55
N GLY A 91 1.19 -13.80 20.94
CA GLY A 91 0.90 -12.85 22.00
C GLY A 91 1.18 -11.39 21.61
N ALA A 92 1.15 -10.52 22.62
CA ALA A 92 1.40 -9.09 22.50
C ALA A 92 2.73 -8.69 23.20
N PRO A 93 3.39 -7.57 22.82
CA PRO A 93 2.95 -6.58 21.84
C PRO A 93 3.11 -7.05 20.38
N ILE A 94 2.12 -6.72 19.55
CA ILE A 94 2.11 -7.07 18.12
C ILE A 94 1.58 -5.90 17.29
N VAL A 95 2.02 -5.79 16.04
CA VAL A 95 1.58 -4.73 15.13
C VAL A 95 0.71 -5.31 14.04
N VAL A 96 -0.55 -4.86 13.97
CA VAL A 96 -1.51 -5.23 12.92
C VAL A 96 -1.53 -4.13 11.87
N LYS A 97 -1.37 -4.50 10.60
CA LYS A 97 -1.30 -3.54 9.48
C LYS A 97 -2.23 -3.98 8.35
N ALA A 98 -3.10 -3.08 7.89
CA ALA A 98 -3.87 -3.27 6.67
C ALA A 98 -2.93 -3.21 5.46
N ASP A 99 -3.11 -4.13 4.52
CA ASP A 99 -2.45 -4.02 3.21
C ASP A 99 -3.09 -2.88 2.40
N GLY A 100 -2.36 -2.32 1.44
CA GLY A 100 -2.86 -1.19 0.65
C GLY A 100 -2.53 0.19 1.23
N LEU A 101 -3.02 1.20 0.51
CA LEU A 101 -2.95 2.62 0.88
C LEU A 101 -4.09 2.97 1.84
N ALA A 102 -3.94 2.64 3.11
CA ALA A 102 -4.92 2.94 4.16
C ALA A 102 -4.83 4.40 4.69
N ALA A 103 -4.40 5.36 3.85
CA ALA A 103 -4.22 6.79 4.19
C ALA A 103 -3.47 7.03 5.52
N GLY A 104 -2.47 6.20 5.84
CA GLY A 104 -1.71 6.27 7.09
C GLY A 104 -2.46 5.80 8.36
N LYS A 105 -3.72 5.37 8.26
CA LYS A 105 -4.56 4.93 9.39
C LYS A 105 -4.62 3.41 9.58
N GLY A 106 -4.14 2.64 8.62
CA GLY A 106 -4.18 1.17 8.66
C GLY A 106 -3.05 0.51 9.46
N VAL A 107 -2.60 1.11 10.57
CA VAL A 107 -1.59 0.52 11.46
C VAL A 107 -2.06 0.65 12.90
N VAL A 108 -2.13 -0.49 13.59
CA VAL A 108 -2.44 -0.57 15.02
C VAL A 108 -1.26 -1.25 15.72
N VAL A 109 -0.72 -0.59 16.74
CA VAL A 109 0.26 -1.19 17.65
C VAL A 109 -0.51 -1.67 18.87
N ALA A 110 -0.78 -2.98 18.93
CA ALA A 110 -1.56 -3.60 19.98
C ALA A 110 -0.65 -4.01 21.15
N MET A 111 -0.96 -3.51 22.33
CA MET A 111 -0.26 -3.83 23.58
C MET A 111 -0.89 -5.03 24.29
N THR A 112 -2.10 -5.43 23.88
CA THR A 112 -2.79 -6.63 24.37
C THR A 112 -3.27 -7.49 23.20
N ALA A 113 -3.46 -8.80 23.45
CA ALA A 113 -4.01 -9.70 22.43
C ALA A 113 -5.42 -9.27 21.98
N GLN A 114 -6.25 -8.78 22.91
CA GLN A 114 -7.58 -8.27 22.60
C GLN A 114 -7.53 -7.09 21.63
N GLU A 115 -6.66 -6.10 21.87
CA GLU A 115 -6.46 -4.98 20.94
C GLU A 115 -6.03 -5.44 19.54
N ALA A 116 -5.26 -6.53 19.46
CA ALA A 116 -4.84 -7.10 18.18
C ALA A 116 -5.99 -7.78 17.45
N HIS A 117 -6.83 -8.54 18.16
CA HIS A 117 -8.03 -9.17 17.59
C HIS A 117 -9.04 -8.11 17.10
N ASP A 118 -9.30 -7.09 17.93
CA ASP A 118 -10.20 -5.99 17.54
C ASP A 118 -9.70 -5.28 16.27
N ALA A 119 -8.37 -5.12 16.13
CA ALA A 119 -7.76 -4.55 14.94
C ALA A 119 -7.94 -5.45 13.69
N VAL A 120 -7.85 -6.78 13.85
CA VAL A 120 -8.11 -7.74 12.76
C VAL A 120 -9.57 -7.64 12.30
N ASP A 121 -10.51 -7.69 13.23
CA ASP A 121 -11.95 -7.60 12.91
C ASP A 121 -12.27 -6.28 12.20
N PHE A 122 -11.73 -5.17 12.72
CA PHE A 122 -11.90 -3.87 12.11
C PHE A 122 -11.39 -3.81 10.66
N MET A 123 -10.26 -4.47 10.37
CA MET A 123 -9.62 -4.41 9.06
C MET A 123 -10.17 -5.42 8.05
N LEU A 124 -10.52 -6.64 8.47
CA LEU A 124 -10.90 -7.74 7.57
C LEU A 124 -12.40 -8.04 7.55
N VAL A 125 -13.15 -7.70 8.60
CA VAL A 125 -14.58 -8.02 8.72
C VAL A 125 -15.42 -6.77 8.46
N ASP A 126 -15.09 -5.66 9.13
CA ASP A 126 -15.86 -4.41 9.05
C ASP A 126 -15.57 -3.58 7.78
N ASN A 127 -14.54 -3.97 7.02
CA ASN A 127 -14.10 -3.38 5.75
C ASN A 127 -14.10 -1.83 5.70
N LYS A 128 -13.80 -1.16 6.83
CA LYS A 128 -13.90 0.30 6.96
C LYS A 128 -12.81 1.10 6.22
N TYR A 129 -11.86 0.41 5.60
CA TYR A 129 -10.80 1.03 4.78
C TYR A 129 -10.82 0.57 3.32
N GLY A 130 -11.81 -0.23 2.92
CA GLY A 130 -12.05 -0.64 1.53
C GLY A 130 -12.76 0.42 0.70
#